data_AF-A0A3D0V6C4-F1
#
_entry.id   AF-A0A3D0V6C4-F1
#
_cell.length_a   1.000
_cell.length_b   1.000
_cell.length_c   1.000
_cell.angle_alpha   90.00
_cell.angle_beta   90.00
_cell.angle_gamma   90.00
#
_symmetry.space_group_name_H-M   'P 1'
#
loop_
_entity.id
_entity.type
_entity.pdbx_description
1 polymer ?
#
loop_
_entity_poly.entity_id
_entity_poly.type
_entity_poly.pdbx_seq_one_letter_code
_entity_poly.pdbx_strand_id
1 'polypeptide(L)'
;MSDPRTFSSLPEDVALFLSDMEGFAFAKKIVETYGLEKSAVSEILGLIESIALGEIELATLPAELEELGIKKEETIKVASQIAVERLMPIAGVIGDVSGQIVQWGGSLKGLEGKQSAVLPQVTAEEFAKQAVIESGVSFQDSVMAHRADLIILSFLNESRDQSETHQTLIRSKKIGGLELSEDQAERLLAYISEKKGFLQIVIPKKPFYSKPEPLKP
;
A
#
# COMPACT_ATOMS: atom_id res chain seq x y z
N MET A 1 0.90 18.40 -14.94
CA MET A 1 1.74 18.55 -13.74
C MET A 1 0.83 19.07 -12.65
N SER A 2 0.57 18.26 -11.64
CA SER A 2 -0.17 18.68 -10.45
C SER A 2 0.68 19.68 -9.67
N ASP A 3 0.07 20.65 -8.98
CA ASP A 3 0.83 21.56 -8.12
C ASP A 3 1.61 20.76 -7.05
N PRO A 4 2.89 21.08 -6.81
CA PRO A 4 3.68 20.41 -5.78
C PRO A 4 3.04 20.63 -4.41
N ARG A 5 2.96 19.55 -3.63
CA ARG A 5 2.37 19.59 -2.28
C ARG A 5 3.28 20.40 -1.36
N THR A 6 2.67 21.01 -0.35
CA THR A 6 3.37 21.62 0.78
C THR A 6 3.18 20.76 2.02
N PHE A 7 4.03 20.92 3.04
CA PHE A 7 3.83 20.25 4.34
C PHE A 7 2.44 20.49 4.95
N SER A 8 1.88 21.68 4.76
CA SER A 8 0.52 22.01 5.21
C SER A 8 -0.60 21.24 4.49
N SER A 9 -0.29 20.60 3.36
CA SER A 9 -1.22 19.76 2.60
C SER A 9 -1.10 18.27 2.92
N LEU A 10 -0.06 17.87 3.67
CA LEU A 10 0.11 16.49 4.11
C LEU A 10 -0.78 16.20 5.32
N PRO A 11 -1.23 14.95 5.49
CA PRO A 11 -1.78 14.48 6.77
C PRO A 11 -0.82 14.79 7.93
N GLU A 12 -1.36 15.18 9.09
CA GLU A 12 -0.57 15.61 10.26
C GLU A 12 0.40 14.51 10.73
N ASP A 13 -0.05 13.26 10.72
CA ASP A 13 0.76 12.09 11.07
C ASP A 13 1.93 11.88 10.10
N VAL A 14 1.72 12.09 8.80
CA VAL A 14 2.77 12.04 7.78
C VAL A 14 3.78 13.16 7.98
N ALA A 15 3.33 14.40 8.21
CA ALA A 15 4.21 15.54 8.45
C ALA A 15 5.05 15.34 9.71
N LEU A 16 4.44 14.86 10.80
CA LEU A 16 5.15 14.52 12.04
C LEU A 16 6.17 13.40 11.83
N PHE A 17 5.81 12.36 11.08
CA PHE A 17 6.71 11.26 10.75
C PHE A 17 7.93 11.75 9.95
N LEU A 18 7.74 12.61 8.95
CA LEU A 18 8.85 13.14 8.14
C LEU A 18 9.84 13.97 8.98
N SER A 19 9.36 14.67 10.01
CA SER A 19 10.17 15.51 10.90
C SER A 19 10.64 14.82 12.19
N ASP A 20 10.49 13.50 12.31
CA ASP A 20 10.84 12.78 13.53
C ASP A 20 12.36 12.63 13.74
N MET A 21 12.74 12.41 15.02
CA MET A 21 14.15 12.16 15.36
C MET A 21 14.66 10.82 14.83
N GLU A 22 13.76 9.87 14.57
CA GLU A 22 14.10 8.55 14.01
C GLU A 22 14.57 8.67 12.57
N GLY A 23 13.95 9.53 11.77
CA GLY A 23 14.38 9.86 10.40
C GLY A 23 15.78 10.44 10.37
N PHE A 24 16.09 11.37 11.28
CA PHE A 24 17.45 11.92 11.42
C PHE A 24 18.46 10.84 11.80
N ALA A 25 18.14 9.99 12.79
CA ALA A 25 19.00 8.89 13.22
C ALA A 25 19.23 7.87 12.09
N PHE A 26 18.19 7.59 11.31
CA PHE A 26 18.24 6.73 10.13
C PHE A 26 19.17 7.31 9.05
N ALA A 27 18.98 8.58 8.65
CA ALA A 27 19.80 9.23 7.64
C ALA A 27 21.28 9.29 8.07
N LYS A 28 21.53 9.61 9.35
CA LYS A 28 22.88 9.56 9.94
C LYS A 28 23.50 8.17 9.85
N LYS A 29 22.75 7.11 10.11
CA LYS A 29 23.23 5.73 9.99
C LYS A 29 23.59 5.37 8.55
N ILE A 30 22.82 5.81 7.57
CA ILE A 30 23.15 5.63 6.14
C ILE A 30 24.48 6.33 5.83
N VAL A 31 24.61 7.61 6.20
CA VAL A 31 25.85 8.38 5.99
C VAL A 31 27.07 7.70 6.61
N GLU A 32 26.96 7.23 7.85
CA GLU A 32 28.04 6.52 8.54
C GLU A 32 28.36 5.16 7.90
N THR A 33 27.34 4.41 7.48
CA THR A 33 27.51 3.07 6.89
C THR A 33 28.21 3.12 5.53
N TYR A 34 27.87 4.11 4.71
CA TYR A 34 28.37 4.24 3.34
C TYR A 34 29.51 5.26 3.20
N GLY A 35 29.97 5.85 4.32
CA GLY A 35 31.11 6.76 4.35
C GLY A 35 30.89 8.07 3.60
N LEU A 36 29.66 8.60 3.65
CA LEU A 36 29.29 9.86 3.01
C LEU A 36 29.72 11.07 3.87
N GLU A 37 29.72 12.25 3.24
CA GLU A 37 29.93 13.51 3.95
C GLU A 37 28.81 13.77 4.97
N LYS A 38 29.12 14.46 6.06
CA LYS A 38 28.12 14.75 7.12
C LYS A 38 26.96 15.62 6.63
N SER A 39 27.17 16.42 5.58
CA SER A 39 26.09 17.21 4.95
C SER A 39 25.03 16.33 4.31
N ALA A 40 25.39 15.13 3.85
CA ALA A 40 24.49 14.20 3.18
C ALA A 40 23.33 13.75 4.07
N VAL A 41 23.41 13.93 5.41
CA VAL A 41 22.29 13.67 6.31
C VAL A 41 21.09 14.53 5.94
N SER A 42 21.29 15.84 5.76
CA SER A 42 20.22 16.76 5.38
C SER A 42 19.75 16.51 3.95
N GLU A 43 20.65 16.11 3.05
CA GLU A 43 20.34 15.84 1.65
C GLU A 43 19.46 14.58 1.52
N ILE A 44 19.75 13.51 2.27
CA ILE A 44 18.91 12.29 2.33
C ILE A 44 17.52 12.61 2.90
N LEU A 45 17.44 13.41 3.97
CA LEU A 45 16.15 13.82 4.52
C LEU A 45 15.37 14.66 3.50
N GLY A 46 16.03 15.60 2.83
CA GLY A 46 15.44 16.39 1.75
C GLY A 46 14.90 15.54 0.61
N LEU A 47 15.62 14.50 0.18
CA LEU A 47 15.12 13.56 -0.84
C LEU A 47 13.84 12.84 -0.40
N ILE A 48 13.79 12.38 0.84
CA ILE A 48 12.61 11.71 1.39
C ILE A 48 11.40 12.67 1.40
N GLU A 49 11.62 13.91 1.83
CA GLU A 49 10.60 14.95 1.85
C GLU A 49 10.13 15.32 0.43
N SER A 50 11.05 15.55 -0.50
CA SER A 50 10.72 15.87 -1.90
C SER A 50 9.93 14.75 -2.58
N ILE A 51 10.22 13.47 -2.29
CA ILE A 51 9.38 12.35 -2.77
C ILE A 51 7.98 12.41 -2.14
N ALA A 52 7.90 12.62 -0.82
CA ALA A 52 6.62 12.69 -0.11
C ALA A 52 5.76 13.86 -0.58
N LEU A 53 6.37 14.98 -0.96
CA LEU A 53 5.70 16.15 -1.52
C LEU A 53 5.40 15.99 -3.03
N GLY A 54 6.01 15.00 -3.69
CA GLY A 54 5.85 14.74 -5.12
C GLY A 54 6.63 15.72 -6.00
N GLU A 55 7.66 16.36 -5.44
CA GLU A 55 8.60 17.22 -6.17
C GLU A 55 9.55 16.38 -7.04
N ILE A 56 9.90 15.19 -6.56
CA ILE A 56 10.67 14.18 -7.31
C ILE A 56 9.91 12.85 -7.35
N GLU A 57 10.07 12.12 -8.46
CA GLU A 57 9.46 10.81 -8.60
C GLU A 57 10.22 9.78 -7.78
N LEU A 58 9.51 8.87 -7.10
CA LEU A 58 10.14 7.79 -6.35
C LEU A 58 11.15 7.03 -7.22
N ALA A 59 10.80 6.78 -8.50
CA ALA A 59 11.63 6.03 -9.45
C ALA A 59 13.05 6.60 -9.63
N THR A 60 13.27 7.90 -9.39
CA THR A 60 14.59 8.54 -9.55
C THR A 60 15.49 8.39 -8.33
N LEU A 61 14.96 7.95 -7.17
CA LEU A 61 15.71 7.86 -5.92
C LEU A 61 17.09 7.18 -6.05
N PRO A 62 17.26 6.07 -6.78
CA PRO A 62 18.60 5.51 -7.02
C PRO A 62 19.56 6.50 -7.69
N ALA A 63 19.14 7.21 -8.73
CA ALA A 63 20.00 8.16 -9.42
C ALA A 63 20.39 9.33 -8.50
N GLU A 64 19.44 9.87 -7.73
CA GLU A 64 19.70 10.93 -6.75
C GLU A 64 20.75 10.50 -5.70
N LEU A 65 20.69 9.24 -5.23
CA LEU A 65 21.65 8.70 -4.28
C LEU A 65 23.06 8.53 -4.88
N GLU A 66 23.17 8.20 -6.17
CA GLU A 66 24.47 8.17 -6.86
C GLU A 66 25.09 9.58 -6.92
N GLU A 67 24.28 10.61 -7.15
CA GLU A 67 24.74 12.01 -7.13
C GLU A 67 25.22 12.45 -5.74
N LEU A 68 24.64 11.90 -4.67
CA LEU A 68 25.10 12.08 -3.28
C LEU A 68 26.40 11.32 -2.95
N GLY A 69 26.96 10.58 -3.91
CA GLY A 69 28.23 9.86 -3.76
C GLY A 69 28.09 8.40 -3.31
N ILE A 70 26.88 7.84 -3.29
CA ILE A 70 26.70 6.39 -3.11
C ILE A 70 27.20 5.66 -4.35
N LYS A 71 27.98 4.61 -4.13
CA LYS A 71 28.49 3.78 -5.24
C LYS A 71 27.35 3.08 -5.94
N LYS A 72 27.41 3.05 -7.26
CA LYS A 72 26.42 2.42 -8.14
C LYS A 72 26.02 1.00 -7.73
N GLU A 73 26.96 0.19 -7.24
CA GLU A 73 26.67 -1.19 -6.82
C GLU A 73 25.85 -1.26 -5.52
N GLU A 74 25.86 -0.20 -4.70
CA GLU A 74 25.17 -0.12 -3.41
C GLU A 74 23.88 0.68 -3.48
N THR A 75 23.70 1.49 -4.53
CA THR A 75 22.56 2.39 -4.72
C THR A 75 21.21 1.69 -4.57
N ILE A 76 20.97 0.57 -5.26
CA ILE A 76 19.69 -0.16 -5.20
C ILE A 76 19.41 -0.63 -3.77
N LYS A 77 20.45 -1.06 -3.05
CA LYS A 77 20.33 -1.52 -1.66
C LYS A 77 19.96 -0.36 -0.73
N VAL A 78 20.60 0.80 -0.89
CA VAL A 78 20.29 2.00 -0.09
C VAL A 78 18.91 2.54 -0.40
N ALA A 79 18.57 2.68 -1.69
CA ALA A 79 17.25 3.10 -2.14
C ALA A 79 16.16 2.19 -1.58
N SER A 80 16.36 0.87 -1.63
CA SER A 80 15.43 -0.10 -1.03
C SER A 80 15.31 0.08 0.48
N GLN A 81 16.42 0.33 1.18
CA GLN A 81 16.39 0.56 2.63
C GLN A 81 15.64 1.84 3.00
N ILE A 82 15.88 2.95 2.30
CA ILE A 82 15.15 4.21 2.47
C ILE A 82 13.66 4.00 2.17
N ALA A 83 13.36 3.35 1.04
CA ALA A 83 12.00 3.10 0.62
C ALA A 83 11.24 2.27 1.65
N VAL A 84 11.87 1.24 2.22
CA VAL A 84 11.28 0.40 3.26
C VAL A 84 11.08 1.15 4.57
N GLU A 85 12.13 1.78 5.09
CA GLU A 85 12.12 2.30 6.46
C GLU A 85 11.43 3.66 6.54
N ARG A 86 11.41 4.44 5.45
CA ARG A 86 10.96 5.85 5.46
C ARG A 86 9.88 6.20 4.44
N LEU A 87 9.74 5.50 3.32
CA LEU A 87 8.72 5.85 2.31
C LEU A 87 7.49 4.93 2.37
N MET A 88 7.69 3.65 2.63
CA MET A 88 6.61 2.67 2.78
C MET A 88 5.67 3.02 3.94
N PRO A 89 6.16 3.56 5.08
CA PRO A 89 5.27 4.04 6.13
C PRO A 89 4.24 5.08 5.70
N ILE A 90 4.57 5.86 4.67
CA ILE A 90 3.76 6.94 4.15
C ILE A 90 3.33 6.64 2.70
N ALA A 91 3.27 5.37 2.33
CA ALA A 91 2.91 4.92 0.98
C ALA A 91 1.54 5.42 0.53
N GLY A 92 0.60 5.68 1.47
CA GLY A 92 -0.69 6.30 1.15
C GLY A 92 -0.58 7.67 0.48
N VAL A 93 0.54 8.37 0.66
CA VAL A 93 0.82 9.68 0.05
C VAL A 93 1.71 9.55 -1.20
N ILE A 94 2.57 8.53 -1.27
CA ILE A 94 3.58 8.36 -2.32
C ILE A 94 3.07 7.48 -3.48
N GLY A 95 2.31 6.42 -3.18
CA GLY A 95 1.90 5.40 -4.13
C GLY A 95 2.60 4.05 -3.91
N ASP A 96 2.87 3.34 -5.00
CA ASP A 96 3.29 1.93 -4.96
C ASP A 96 4.80 1.73 -4.67
N VAL A 97 5.19 1.97 -3.41
CA VAL A 97 6.60 1.89 -2.98
C VAL A 97 7.19 0.48 -3.15
N SER A 98 6.41 -0.57 -2.87
CA SER A 98 6.87 -1.96 -2.98
C SER A 98 7.08 -2.39 -4.43
N GLY A 99 6.15 -2.05 -5.32
CA GLY A 99 6.32 -2.26 -6.75
C GLY A 99 7.57 -1.58 -7.27
N GLN A 100 7.83 -0.34 -6.82
CA GLN A 100 9.03 0.39 -7.23
C GLN A 100 10.34 -0.24 -6.74
N ILE A 101 10.38 -0.78 -5.50
CA ILE A 101 11.55 -1.53 -5.00
C ILE A 101 11.85 -2.73 -5.89
N VAL A 102 10.83 -3.48 -6.31
CA VAL A 102 10.98 -4.63 -7.21
C VAL A 102 11.50 -4.20 -8.58
N GLN A 103 11.00 -3.08 -9.12
CA GLN A 103 11.46 -2.54 -10.41
C GLN A 103 12.95 -2.15 -10.41
N TRP A 104 13.48 -1.67 -9.28
CA TRP A 104 14.92 -1.41 -9.15
C TRP A 104 15.77 -2.69 -9.08
N GLY A 105 15.14 -3.87 -8.98
CA GLY A 105 15.84 -5.13 -8.69
C GLY A 105 16.12 -5.36 -7.21
N GLY A 106 15.45 -4.60 -6.33
CA GLY A 106 15.51 -4.77 -4.87
C GLY A 106 14.74 -6.00 -4.38
N SER A 107 14.90 -6.33 -3.10
CA SER A 107 14.24 -7.48 -2.46
C SER A 107 13.45 -7.04 -1.23
N LEU A 108 12.19 -7.48 -1.14
CA LEU A 108 11.32 -7.28 0.02
C LEU A 108 11.51 -8.36 1.11
N LYS A 109 12.46 -9.28 0.96
CA LYS A 109 12.72 -10.33 1.95
C LYS A 109 13.28 -9.71 3.25
N GLY A 110 12.66 -10.03 4.39
CA GLY A 110 13.06 -9.55 5.71
C GLY A 110 12.33 -8.29 6.22
N LEU A 111 11.27 -7.88 5.52
CA LEU A 111 10.41 -6.75 5.91
C LEU A 111 9.28 -7.11 6.87
N GLU A 112 9.08 -8.40 7.11
CA GLU A 112 8.07 -8.93 8.01
C GLU A 112 8.39 -8.51 9.46
N GLY A 113 7.61 -7.57 10.00
CA GLY A 113 7.60 -7.24 11.43
C GLY A 113 8.33 -5.96 11.88
N LYS A 114 8.86 -5.14 10.97
CA LYS A 114 9.48 -3.83 11.30
C LYS A 114 8.70 -2.60 10.84
N GLN A 115 7.46 -2.77 10.38
CA GLN A 115 6.62 -1.65 9.98
C GLN A 115 6.04 -0.97 11.23
N SER A 116 6.64 0.14 11.66
CA SER A 116 6.09 1.02 12.71
C SER A 116 5.18 2.12 12.14
N ALA A 117 4.78 1.98 10.89
CA ALA A 117 3.94 2.93 10.20
C ALA A 117 2.47 2.77 10.59
N VAL A 118 1.80 3.90 10.80
CA VAL A 118 0.34 3.95 10.68
C VAL A 118 0.03 3.68 9.20
N LEU A 119 -0.19 2.42 8.85
CA LEU A 119 -0.66 2.08 7.51
C LEU A 119 -1.96 2.87 7.27
N PRO A 120 -2.19 3.39 6.04
CA PRO A 120 -3.42 4.09 5.73
C PRO A 120 -4.60 3.23 6.15
N GLN A 121 -5.44 3.77 7.05
CA GLN A 121 -6.64 3.10 7.48
C GLN A 121 -7.70 3.24 6.39
N VAL A 122 -8.09 2.12 5.82
CA VAL A 122 -9.22 2.04 4.90
C VAL A 122 -10.26 1.12 5.50
N THR A 123 -11.54 1.45 5.31
CA THR A 123 -12.58 0.49 5.69
C THR A 123 -12.52 -0.71 4.75
N ALA A 124 -12.89 -1.88 5.27
CA ALA A 124 -12.94 -3.09 4.47
C ALA A 124 -13.90 -2.95 3.26
N GLU A 125 -14.97 -2.15 3.39
CA GLU A 125 -15.87 -1.82 2.28
C GLU A 125 -15.21 -0.95 1.20
N GLU A 126 -14.47 0.09 1.58
CA GLU A 126 -13.76 0.95 0.61
C GLU A 126 -12.68 0.16 -0.13
N PHE A 127 -11.92 -0.65 0.59
CA PHE A 127 -10.90 -1.50 -0.01
C PHE A 127 -11.51 -2.50 -1.01
N ALA A 128 -12.62 -3.17 -0.66
CA ALA A 128 -13.29 -4.11 -1.55
C ALA A 128 -13.74 -3.45 -2.86
N LYS A 129 -14.32 -2.24 -2.77
CA LYS A 129 -14.72 -1.46 -3.95
C LYS A 129 -13.53 -1.09 -4.82
N GLN A 130 -12.44 -0.62 -4.22
CA GLN A 130 -11.23 -0.27 -4.96
C GLN A 130 -10.65 -1.49 -5.66
N ALA A 131 -10.60 -2.65 -5.00
CA ALA A 131 -10.08 -3.88 -5.58
C ALA A 131 -10.85 -4.33 -6.84
N VAL A 132 -12.18 -4.16 -6.84
CA VAL A 132 -13.01 -4.44 -8.03
C VAL A 132 -12.65 -3.50 -9.19
N ILE A 133 -12.52 -2.20 -8.92
CA ILE A 133 -12.20 -1.19 -9.92
C ILE A 133 -10.82 -1.45 -10.54
N GLU A 134 -9.80 -1.61 -9.70
CA GLU A 134 -8.40 -1.76 -10.12
C GLU A 134 -8.11 -3.10 -10.81
N SER A 135 -8.85 -4.15 -10.47
CA SER A 135 -8.76 -5.44 -11.16
C SER A 135 -9.42 -5.43 -12.55
N GLY A 136 -10.06 -4.33 -12.94
CA GLY A 136 -10.78 -4.20 -14.21
C GLY A 136 -12.07 -5.04 -14.27
N VAL A 137 -12.56 -5.50 -13.12
CA VAL A 137 -13.82 -6.22 -13.02
C VAL A 137 -14.96 -5.22 -12.94
N SER A 138 -16.00 -5.42 -13.74
CA SER A 138 -17.20 -4.59 -13.70
C SER A 138 -18.45 -5.45 -13.57
N PHE A 139 -19.41 -4.93 -12.83
CA PHE A 139 -20.69 -5.58 -12.59
C PHE A 139 -21.81 -4.72 -13.19
N GLN A 140 -22.75 -5.36 -13.87
CA GLN A 140 -23.84 -4.67 -14.54
C GLN A 140 -24.93 -4.18 -13.59
N ASP A 141 -25.04 -4.78 -12.40
CA ASP A 141 -26.06 -4.45 -11.41
C ASP A 141 -25.45 -4.30 -10.00
N SER A 142 -26.16 -3.55 -9.16
CA SER A 142 -25.74 -3.26 -7.79
C SER A 142 -25.78 -4.48 -6.86
N VAL A 143 -26.55 -5.51 -7.20
CA VAL A 143 -26.65 -6.74 -6.41
C VAL A 143 -25.37 -7.56 -6.57
N MET A 144 -24.82 -7.65 -7.78
CA MET A 144 -23.55 -8.33 -8.07
C MET A 144 -22.37 -7.56 -7.48
N ALA A 145 -22.36 -6.24 -7.58
CA ALA A 145 -21.34 -5.41 -6.93
C ALA A 145 -21.35 -5.62 -5.41
N HIS A 146 -22.53 -5.56 -4.79
CA HIS A 146 -22.66 -5.82 -3.34
C HIS A 146 -22.24 -7.25 -2.96
N ARG A 147 -22.54 -8.24 -3.80
CA ARG A 147 -22.10 -9.62 -3.57
C ARG A 147 -20.58 -9.75 -3.67
N ALA A 148 -19.93 -9.04 -4.58
CA ALA A 148 -18.48 -9.00 -4.67
C ALA A 148 -17.86 -8.42 -3.40
N ASP A 149 -18.41 -7.31 -2.88
CA ASP A 149 -17.99 -6.74 -1.60
C ASP A 149 -18.06 -7.79 -0.49
N LEU A 150 -19.19 -8.51 -0.35
CA LEU A 150 -19.36 -9.54 0.68
C LEU A 150 -18.35 -10.69 0.54
N ILE A 151 -18.03 -11.11 -0.68
CA ILE A 151 -17.06 -12.18 -0.92
C ILE A 151 -15.65 -11.72 -0.52
N ILE A 152 -15.26 -10.53 -0.94
CA ILE A 152 -13.96 -9.93 -0.62
C ILE A 152 -13.84 -9.70 0.88
N LEU A 153 -14.87 -9.14 1.53
CA LEU A 153 -14.92 -8.96 2.97
C LEU A 153 -14.76 -10.28 3.73
N SER A 154 -15.43 -11.36 3.28
CA SER A 154 -15.26 -12.69 3.87
C SER A 154 -13.82 -13.20 3.79
N PHE A 155 -13.12 -12.92 2.67
CA PHE A 155 -11.71 -13.27 2.50
C PHE A 155 -10.79 -12.42 3.38
N LEU A 156 -11.02 -11.11 3.45
CA LEU A 156 -10.26 -10.19 4.31
C LEU A 156 -10.40 -10.54 5.79
N ASN A 157 -11.59 -11.01 6.19
CA ASN A 157 -11.90 -11.49 7.55
C ASN A 157 -11.40 -12.91 7.82
N GLU A 158 -10.73 -13.56 6.86
CA GLU A 158 -10.19 -14.93 6.98
C GLU A 158 -11.28 -15.98 7.26
N SER A 159 -12.54 -15.65 6.98
CA SER A 159 -13.67 -16.59 7.03
C SER A 159 -13.74 -17.50 5.80
N ARG A 160 -12.96 -17.18 4.78
CA ARG A 160 -12.70 -18.00 3.59
C ARG A 160 -11.23 -17.94 3.26
N ASP A 161 -10.67 -19.05 2.81
CA ASP A 161 -9.32 -19.07 2.25
C ASP A 161 -9.31 -18.63 0.78
N GLN A 162 -8.10 -18.55 0.19
CA GLN A 162 -7.91 -18.13 -1.20
C GLN A 162 -8.60 -19.08 -2.19
N SER A 163 -8.55 -20.39 -1.95
CA SER A 163 -9.15 -21.40 -2.82
C SER A 163 -10.67 -21.33 -2.80
N GLU A 164 -11.27 -21.22 -1.61
CA GLU A 164 -12.71 -21.05 -1.42
C GLU A 164 -13.22 -19.74 -2.02
N THR A 165 -12.47 -18.65 -1.84
CA THR A 165 -12.81 -17.34 -2.40
C THR A 165 -12.75 -17.40 -3.92
N HIS A 166 -11.69 -17.96 -4.48
CA HIS A 166 -11.53 -18.17 -5.92
C HIS A 166 -12.71 -18.98 -6.49
N GLN A 167 -13.02 -20.13 -5.90
CA GLN A 167 -14.16 -20.96 -6.32
C GLN A 167 -15.49 -20.20 -6.24
N THR A 168 -15.66 -19.32 -5.26
CA THR A 168 -16.89 -18.53 -5.11
C THR A 168 -17.00 -17.44 -6.18
N LEU A 169 -15.88 -16.81 -6.55
CA LEU A 169 -15.83 -15.79 -7.60
C LEU A 169 -16.22 -16.37 -8.97
N ILE A 170 -15.70 -17.54 -9.34
CA ILE A 170 -15.98 -18.19 -10.64
C ILE A 170 -17.34 -18.89 -10.69
N ARG A 171 -17.91 -19.24 -9.53
CA ARG A 171 -19.18 -19.97 -9.44
C ARG A 171 -20.34 -19.16 -10.04
N SER A 172 -21.33 -19.86 -10.60
CA SER A 172 -22.47 -19.20 -11.24
C SER A 172 -23.31 -18.34 -10.30
N LYS A 173 -23.90 -17.27 -10.86
CA LYS A 173 -24.75 -16.32 -10.13
C LYS A 173 -25.97 -16.99 -9.48
N LYS A 174 -26.49 -18.05 -10.11
CA LYS A 174 -27.68 -18.82 -9.68
C LYS A 174 -27.50 -19.47 -8.31
N ILE A 175 -26.28 -19.90 -7.97
CA ILE A 175 -25.97 -20.57 -6.70
C ILE A 175 -25.08 -19.71 -5.79
N GLY A 176 -25.15 -18.39 -5.94
CA GLY A 176 -24.51 -17.46 -5.02
C GLY A 176 -23.08 -17.03 -5.38
N GLY A 177 -22.56 -17.36 -6.56
CA GLY A 177 -21.28 -16.84 -7.05
C GLY A 177 -21.42 -15.55 -7.88
N LEU A 178 -20.34 -15.17 -8.58
CA LEU A 178 -20.28 -13.99 -9.45
C LEU A 178 -20.11 -14.30 -10.94
N GLU A 179 -19.79 -15.56 -11.29
CA GLU A 179 -19.56 -16.00 -12.67
C GLU A 179 -18.44 -15.20 -13.36
N LEU A 180 -17.39 -14.87 -12.60
CA LEU A 180 -16.17 -14.32 -13.18
C LEU A 180 -15.44 -15.39 -13.99
N SER A 181 -14.70 -14.97 -15.01
CA SER A 181 -13.70 -15.84 -15.62
C SER A 181 -12.55 -16.14 -14.65
N GLU A 182 -11.86 -17.26 -14.86
CA GLU A 182 -10.62 -17.63 -14.14
C GLU A 182 -9.64 -16.44 -14.08
N ASP A 183 -9.28 -15.87 -15.24
CA ASP A 183 -8.37 -14.72 -15.33
C ASP A 183 -8.83 -13.48 -14.56
N GLN A 184 -10.14 -13.25 -14.42
CA GLN A 184 -10.67 -12.13 -13.63
C GLN A 184 -10.59 -12.42 -12.13
N ALA A 185 -10.91 -13.65 -11.72
CA ALA A 185 -10.82 -14.06 -10.32
C ALA A 185 -9.37 -14.06 -9.82
N GLU A 186 -8.44 -14.57 -10.63
CA GLU A 186 -7.00 -14.56 -10.33
C GLU A 186 -6.45 -13.14 -10.19
N ARG A 187 -6.75 -12.24 -11.14
CA ARG A 187 -6.31 -10.82 -11.06
C ARG A 187 -6.84 -10.10 -9.83
N LEU A 188 -8.12 -10.29 -9.51
CA LEU A 188 -8.72 -9.70 -8.31
C LEU A 188 -8.04 -10.20 -7.03
N LEU A 189 -7.81 -11.51 -6.91
CA LEU A 189 -7.15 -12.10 -5.74
C LEU A 189 -5.68 -11.71 -5.63
N ALA A 190 -4.97 -11.61 -6.76
CA ALA A 190 -3.60 -11.12 -6.79
C ALA A 190 -3.51 -9.69 -6.26
N TYR A 191 -4.39 -8.80 -6.76
CA TYR A 191 -4.46 -7.41 -6.28
C TYR A 191 -4.74 -7.32 -4.78
N ILE A 192 -5.74 -8.06 -4.29
CA ILE A 192 -6.09 -8.07 -2.86
C ILE A 192 -4.92 -8.55 -2.02
N SER A 193 -4.27 -9.64 -2.43
CA SER A 193 -3.15 -10.25 -1.68
C SER A 193 -1.94 -9.34 -1.62
N GLU A 194 -1.63 -8.66 -2.73
CA GLU A 194 -0.56 -7.67 -2.80
C GLU A 194 -0.86 -6.48 -1.88
N LYS A 195 -2.06 -5.87 -2.00
CA LYS A 195 -2.39 -4.62 -1.28
C LYS A 195 -2.74 -4.82 0.20
N LYS A 196 -3.24 -6.00 0.62
CA LYS A 196 -3.51 -6.31 2.03
C LYS A 196 -2.27 -6.14 2.92
N GLY A 197 -1.06 -6.35 2.38
CA GLY A 197 0.19 -6.17 3.11
C GLY A 197 0.62 -4.71 3.32
N PHE A 198 -0.06 -3.74 2.70
CA PHE A 198 0.32 -2.31 2.71
C PHE A 198 -0.74 -1.38 3.30
N LEU A 199 -1.85 -1.92 3.82
CA LEU A 199 -2.97 -1.14 4.36
C LEU A 199 -3.45 -1.70 5.70
N GLN A 200 -3.87 -0.82 6.61
CA GLN A 200 -4.60 -1.25 7.81
C GLN A 200 -6.09 -1.28 7.48
N ILE A 201 -6.59 -2.47 7.12
CA ILE A 201 -7.99 -2.64 6.79
C ILE A 201 -8.81 -2.73 8.08
N VAL A 202 -9.65 -1.72 8.31
CA VAL A 202 -10.57 -1.66 9.45
C VAL A 202 -11.87 -2.37 9.09
N ILE A 203 -12.13 -3.49 9.75
CA ILE A 203 -13.37 -4.26 9.56
C ILE A 203 -14.38 -3.82 10.62
N PRO A 204 -15.54 -3.25 10.25
CA PRO A 204 -16.54 -2.85 11.23
C PRO A 204 -17.11 -4.07 11.96
N LYS A 205 -17.16 -4.01 13.30
CA LYS A 205 -17.67 -5.08 14.19
C LYS A 205 -19.18 -5.35 14.08
N LYS A 206 -19.93 -4.61 13.27
CA LYS A 206 -21.39 -4.82 13.19
C LYS A 206 -21.68 -6.18 12.54
N PRO A 207 -22.59 -6.99 13.10
CA PRO A 207 -23.07 -8.17 12.38
C PRO A 207 -23.80 -7.69 11.13
N PHE A 208 -23.34 -8.15 9.96
CA PHE A 208 -23.91 -7.84 8.64
C PHE A 208 -25.37 -8.32 8.45
N TYR A 209 -25.97 -8.89 9.49
CA TYR A 209 -27.38 -9.24 9.58
C TYR A 209 -28.00 -8.65 10.85
N SER A 210 -28.43 -7.39 10.83
CA SER A 210 -29.62 -7.05 11.58
C SER A 210 -30.80 -7.61 10.79
N LYS A 211 -31.45 -8.65 11.31
CA LYS A 211 -32.75 -9.10 10.79
C LYS A 211 -33.63 -7.86 10.56
N PRO A 212 -34.37 -7.76 9.44
CA PRO A 212 -35.34 -6.69 9.28
C PRO A 212 -36.24 -6.69 10.51
N GLU A 213 -36.38 -5.51 11.13
CA GLU A 213 -37.29 -5.32 12.26
C GLU A 213 -38.67 -5.82 11.83
N PRO A 214 -39.31 -6.74 12.58
CA PRO A 214 -40.64 -7.19 12.21
C PRO A 214 -41.54 -5.96 12.15
N LEU A 215 -42.28 -5.82 11.05
CA LEU A 215 -43.30 -4.79 10.90
C LEU A 215 -44.19 -4.84 12.14
N LYS A 216 -44.23 -3.74 12.90
CA LYS A 216 -45.14 -3.61 14.02
C LYS A 216 -46.57 -3.78 13.49
N PRO A 217 -47.41 -4.59 14.16
CA PRO A 217 -48.78 -4.86 13.74
C PRO A 217 -49.65 -3.60 13.73
#